data_AF-A0A821J911-F1
#
_entry.id   AF-A0A821J911-F1
#
_cell.length_a   1.000
_cell.length_b   1.000
_cell.length_c   1.000
_cell.angle_alpha   90.00
_cell.angle_beta   90.00
_cell.angle_gamma   90.00
#
_symmetry.space_group_name_H-M   'P 1'
#
loop_
_entity.id
_entity.type
_entity.pdbx_description
1 polymer ?
#
loop_
_entity_poly.entity_id
_entity_poly.type
_entity_poly.pdbx_seq_one_letter_code
_entity_poly.pdbx_strand_id
1 'polypeptide(L)'
;FRGADLIFNRILHDKTIDRSQVIIGYEDRFTGIHEIPFNEFKKVHEHEYGVPMHRIRHFKINGQIVWDRTQKLDILTGSDQGNATSDGMKENLYF
;
A
#
# COMPACT_ATOMS: atom_id res chain seq x y z
N PHE A 1 8.44 6.17 5.49
CA PHE A 1 7.37 5.16 5.59
C PHE A 1 6.18 5.66 4.80
N ARG A 2 5.75 4.94 3.76
CA ARG A 2 4.69 5.40 2.83
C ARG A 2 3.32 5.20 3.46
N GLY A 3 2.37 6.07 3.11
CA GLY A 3 0.98 5.99 3.57
C GLY A 3 0.19 4.87 2.87
N ALA A 4 -0.93 4.47 3.48
CA ALA A 4 -1.80 3.43 2.93
C ALA A 4 -2.38 3.79 1.56
N ASP A 5 -2.57 5.08 1.29
CA ASP A 5 -3.01 5.63 0.00
C ASP A 5 -2.03 5.34 -1.14
N LEU A 6 -0.73 5.52 -0.90
CA LEU A 6 0.32 5.24 -1.87
C LEU A 6 0.40 3.73 -2.17
N ILE A 7 0.28 2.90 -1.14
CA ILE A 7 0.28 1.43 -1.30
C ILE A 7 -0.97 0.95 -2.02
N PHE A 8 -2.13 1.50 -1.68
CA PHE A 8 -3.39 1.21 -2.36
C PHE A 8 -3.28 1.53 -3.85
N ASN A 9 -2.79 2.72 -4.20
CA ASN A 9 -2.61 3.12 -5.59
C ASN A 9 -1.55 2.26 -6.31
N ARG A 10 -0.47 1.84 -5.62
CA ARG A 10 0.50 0.90 -6.18
C ARG A 10 -0.17 -0.41 -6.56
N ILE A 11 -0.90 -1.04 -5.65
CA ILE A 11 -1.63 -2.30 -5.92
C ILE A 11 -2.67 -2.11 -7.02
N LEU A 12 -3.34 -0.96 -7.06
CA LEU A 12 -4.34 -0.67 -8.07
C LEU A 12 -3.78 -0.62 -9.50
N HIS A 13 -2.56 -0.09 -9.66
CA HIS A 13 -1.94 0.15 -10.96
C HIS A 13 -0.88 -0.89 -11.36
N ASP A 14 -0.33 -1.63 -10.41
CA ASP A 14 0.69 -2.65 -10.67
C ASP A 14 0.06 -3.93 -11.23
N LYS A 15 0.24 -4.15 -12.53
CA LYS A 15 -0.31 -5.32 -13.24
C LYS A 15 0.33 -6.64 -12.83
N THR A 16 1.46 -6.62 -12.13
CA THR A 16 2.12 -7.84 -11.63
C THR A 16 1.45 -8.39 -10.38
N ILE A 17 0.61 -7.58 -9.71
CA ILE A 17 -0.10 -7.96 -8.50
C ILE A 17 -1.50 -8.45 -8.86
N ASP A 18 -1.79 -9.72 -8.54
CA ASP A 18 -3.14 -10.24 -8.65
C ASP A 18 -4.01 -9.67 -7.50
N ARG A 19 -4.82 -8.67 -7.84
CA ARG A 19 -5.74 -7.98 -6.92
C ARG A 19 -6.75 -8.92 -6.26
N SER A 20 -7.08 -10.07 -6.86
CA SER A 20 -7.97 -11.06 -6.25
C SER A 20 -7.36 -11.71 -5.00
N GLN A 21 -6.03 -11.73 -4.90
CA GLN A 21 -5.28 -12.27 -3.78
C GLN A 21 -4.92 -11.21 -2.74
N VAL A 22 -5.38 -9.97 -2.93
CA VAL A 22 -5.08 -8.86 -2.05
C VAL A 22 -6.17 -8.69 -1.00
N ILE A 23 -5.77 -8.59 0.25
CA ILE A 23 -6.64 -8.32 1.39
C ILE A 23 -6.20 -7.02 2.07
N ILE A 24 -7.17 -6.19 2.43
CA ILE A 24 -6.97 -4.95 3.18
C ILE A 24 -7.43 -5.18 4.61
N GLY A 25 -6.49 -5.05 5.54
CA GLY A 25 -6.79 -5.03 6.97
C GLY A 25 -7.02 -3.60 7.45
N TYR A 26 -8.18 -3.31 8.03
CA TYR A 26 -8.53 -1.99 8.55
C TYR A 26 -9.04 -2.04 9.99
N GLU A 27 -8.85 -0.95 10.73
CA GLU A 27 -9.36 -0.82 12.09
C GLU A 27 -10.78 -0.23 12.08
N ASP A 28 -11.75 -1.00 12.57
CA ASP A 28 -13.06 -0.53 12.95
C ASP A 28 -13.07 -0.04 14.41
N ARG A 29 -13.79 1.05 14.66
CA ARG A 29 -13.80 1.75 15.95
C ARG A 29 -14.49 0.97 17.08
N PHE A 30 -15.26 -0.05 16.76
CA PHE A 30 -15.99 -0.84 17.76
C PHE A 30 -15.54 -2.29 17.81
N THR A 31 -15.10 -2.83 16.68
CA THR A 31 -14.93 -4.27 16.50
C THR A 31 -13.49 -4.70 16.22
N GLY A 32 -12.53 -3.75 16.15
CA GLY A 32 -11.11 -4.05 16.01
C GLY A 32 -10.65 -4.18 14.56
N ILE A 33 -9.70 -5.08 14.28
CA ILE A 33 -9.17 -5.25 12.92
C ILE A 33 -10.11 -6.14 12.11
N HIS A 34 -10.51 -5.67 10.94
CA HIS A 34 -11.26 -6.41 9.94
C HIS A 34 -10.47 -6.55 8.66
N GLU A 35 -10.78 -7.61 7.92
CA GLU A 35 -10.18 -7.91 6.62
C GLU A 35 -11.26 -7.88 5.55
N ILE A 36 -10.95 -7.24 4.43
CA ILE A 36 -11.83 -7.18 3.26
C ILE A 36 -10.99 -7.42 1.99
N PRO A 37 -11.50 -8.19 1.01
CA PRO A 37 -10.84 -8.30 -0.28
C PRO A 37 -10.64 -6.94 -0.92
N PHE A 38 -9.51 -6.73 -1.59
CA PHE A 38 -9.19 -5.44 -2.23
C PHE A 38 -10.26 -5.03 -3.25
N ASN A 39 -10.82 -5.99 -3.98
CA ASN A 39 -11.87 -5.74 -4.96
C ASN A 39 -13.22 -5.34 -4.35
N GLU A 40 -13.46 -5.67 -3.07
CA GLU A 40 -14.67 -5.30 -2.33
C GLU A 40 -14.48 -4.00 -1.54
N PHE A 41 -13.25 -3.54 -1.38
CA PHE A 41 -12.95 -2.33 -0.64
C PHE A 41 -13.50 -1.09 -1.36
N LYS A 42 -14.43 -0.41 -0.69
CA LYS A 42 -14.96 0.89 -1.12
C LYS A 42 -14.42 1.99 -0.23
N LYS A 43 -13.81 2.99 -0.85
CA LYS A 43 -13.42 4.24 -0.18
C LYS A 43 -14.71 4.95 0.28
N VAL A 44 -14.69 5.56 1.46
CA VAL A 44 -15.75 6.50 1.85
C VAL A 44 -15.80 7.61 0.81
N HIS A 45 -16.95 7.76 0.16
CA HIS A 45 -17.33 8.99 -0.52
C HIS A 45 -18.46 9.65 0.27
N GLU A 46 -18.67 10.95 0.05
CA GLU A 46 -19.42 11.87 0.91
C GLU A 46 -20.83 11.42 1.35
N HIS A 47 -21.41 10.39 0.72
CA HIS A 47 -22.71 9.84 1.03
C HIS A 47 -22.76 8.30 1.20
N GLU A 48 -21.62 7.61 1.25
CA GLU A 48 -21.55 6.14 1.38
C GLU A 48 -20.80 5.67 2.65
N TYR A 49 -21.32 4.61 3.28
CA TYR A 49 -20.68 3.90 4.39
C TYR A 49 -19.44 3.13 3.90
N GLY A 50 -18.32 3.82 3.67
CA GLY A 50 -17.04 3.20 3.32
C GLY A 50 -16.07 3.06 4.49
N VAL A 51 -14.89 2.52 4.22
CA VAL A 51 -13.76 2.51 5.16
C VAL A 51 -12.82 3.68 4.84
N PRO A 52 -12.55 4.61 5.77
CA PRO A 52 -11.59 5.67 5.54
C PRO A 52 -10.17 5.12 5.33
N MET A 53 -9.42 5.71 4.38
CA MET A 53 -8.07 5.26 4.03
C MET A 53 -7.10 5.27 5.22
N HIS A 54 -7.24 6.24 6.12
CA HIS A 54 -6.41 6.34 7.33
C HIS A 54 -6.69 5.23 8.36
N ARG A 55 -7.72 4.41 8.18
CA ARG A 55 -8.00 3.26 9.03
C ARG A 55 -7.37 1.98 8.53
N ILE A 56 -6.81 1.97 7.32
CA ILE A 56 -6.06 0.82 6.84
C ILE A 56 -4.82 0.63 7.71
N ARG A 57 -4.67 -0.59 8.22
CA ARG A 57 -3.57 -1.01 9.09
C ARG A 57 -2.53 -1.83 8.33
N HIS A 58 -2.97 -2.73 7.45
CA HIS A 58 -2.05 -3.59 6.69
C HIS A 58 -2.63 -4.01 5.34
N PHE A 59 -1.75 -4.43 4.43
CA PHE A 59 -2.10 -5.10 3.18
C PHE A 59 -1.48 -6.49 3.17
N LYS A 60 -2.26 -7.48 2.73
CA LYS A 60 -1.79 -8.84 2.46
C LYS A 60 -1.90 -9.18 1.00
N ILE A 61 -0.95 -9.98 0.51
CA ILE A 61 -0.99 -10.58 -0.83
C ILE A 61 -0.73 -12.07 -0.64
N ASN A 62 -1.65 -12.91 -1.14
CA ASN A 62 -1.55 -14.36 -1.03
C ASN A 62 -1.30 -14.84 0.44
N GLY A 63 -1.97 -14.20 1.40
CA GLY A 63 -1.85 -14.50 2.83
C GLY A 63 -0.64 -13.87 3.55
N GLN A 64 0.32 -13.28 2.84
CA GLN A 64 1.50 -12.65 3.43
C GLN A 64 1.31 -11.14 3.60
N ILE A 65 1.65 -10.59 4.77
CA ILE A 65 1.64 -9.14 5.00
C ILE A 65 2.80 -8.51 4.21
N VAL A 66 2.45 -7.61 3.29
CA VAL A 66 3.42 -6.90 2.43
C VAL A 66 3.60 -5.44 2.83
N TRP A 67 2.67 -4.90 3.61
CA TRP A 67 2.77 -3.58 4.21
C TRP A 67 2.00 -3.55 5.53
N ASP A 68 2.58 -2.97 6.58
CA ASP A 68 1.97 -2.81 7.90
C ASP A 68 2.37 -1.47 8.51
N ARG A 69 1.36 -0.67 8.88
CA ARG A 69 1.54 0.67 9.48
C ARG A 69 2.17 0.63 10.86
N THR A 70 1.73 -0.28 11.71
CA THR A 70 2.18 -0.37 13.10
C THR A 70 3.62 -0.87 13.17
N GLN A 71 3.95 -1.85 12.33
CA GLN A 71 5.29 -2.43 12.26
C GLN A 71 6.24 -1.64 11.34
N LYS A 72 5.73 -0.61 10.65
CA LYS A 72 6.45 0.15 9.63
C LYS A 72 7.07 -0.74 8.53
N LEU A 73 6.39 -1.85 8.20
CA LEU A 73 6.81 -2.80 7.16
C LEU A 73 6.37 -2.31 5.78
N ASP A 74 7.25 -2.38 4.80
CA ASP A 74 6.96 -1.98 3.41
C ASP A 74 7.81 -2.81 2.43
N ILE A 75 7.28 -3.95 2.00
CA ILE A 75 7.95 -4.87 1.07
C ILE A 75 7.73 -4.42 -0.38
N LEU A 76 6.56 -3.85 -0.68
CA LEU A 76 6.15 -3.47 -2.04
C LEU A 76 7.02 -2.37 -2.65
N THR A 77 7.62 -1.53 -1.82
CA THR A 77 8.35 -0.36 -2.30
C THR A 77 9.76 -0.23 -1.70
N GLY A 78 10.13 -1.15 -0.80
CA GLY A 78 11.46 -1.25 -0.20
C GLY A 78 12.50 -1.96 -1.08
N SER A 79 12.07 -2.66 -2.14
CA SER A 79 12.98 -3.32 -3.09
C SER A 79 13.60 -2.37 -4.13
N ASP A 80 13.28 -1.07 -4.09
CA ASP A 80 13.85 -0.05 -4.98
C ASP A 80 15.08 0.67 -4.38
N GLN A 81 15.71 0.06 -3.38
CA GLN A 81 16.99 0.51 -2.79
C GLN A 81 18.08 -0.56 -2.96
N GLY A 82 18.12 -1.20 -4.14
CA GLY A 82 19.00 -2.32 -4.44
C GLY A 82 19.72 -2.30 -5.80
N ASN A 83 19.72 -1.17 -6.52
CA ASN A 83 20.58 -0.96 -7.69
C ASN A 83 21.08 0.50 -7.72
N ALA A 84 21.83 0.88 -6.68
CA ALA A 84 22.78 1.98 -6.74
C ALA A 84 24.20 1.40 -6.73
N THR A 85 24.54 0.63 -7.76
CA THR A 85 25.93 0.34 -8.11
C THR A 85 26.35 1.29 -9.23
N SER A 86 27.01 2.38 -8.80
CA SER A 86 28.12 3.08 -9.47
C SER A 86 28.21 3.04 -11.01
N ASP A 87 28.03 4.20 -11.65
CA ASP A 87 29.05 4.70 -12.58
C ASP A 87 28.99 6.23 -12.74
N GLY A 88 30.14 6.83 -13.03
CA GLY A 88 30.49 8.22 -12.78
C GLY A 88 29.93 9.30 -13.72
N MET A 89 30.03 10.54 -13.20
CA MET A 89 30.31 11.81 -13.89
C MET A 89 29.46 12.22 -15.11
N LYS A 90 28.71 13.33 -14.96
CA LYS A 90 28.96 14.65 -15.59
C LYS A 90 27.76 15.57 -15.30
N GLU A 91 27.94 16.62 -14.50
CA GLU A 91 28.20 18.01 -14.93
C GLU A 91 27.01 18.68 -15.65
N ASN A 92 26.54 19.77 -15.04
CA ASN A 92 25.87 20.97 -15.58
C ASN A 92 24.71 20.81 -16.57
N LEU A 93 23.59 21.51 -16.29
CA LEU A 93 23.09 22.67 -17.08
C LEU A 93 21.69 23.12 -16.60
N TYR A 94 21.55 24.42 -16.27
CA TYR A 94 20.38 25.35 -16.27
C TYR A 94 19.04 24.88 -15.62
N PHE A 95 18.36 25.64 -14.75
CA PHE A 95 18.19 27.09 -14.59
C PHE A 95 18.06 27.47 -13.09
#